data_AF-A0A845GVJ2-F1
#
_entry.id   AF-A0A845GVJ2-F1
#
_cell.length_a   1.000
_cell.length_b   1.000
_cell.length_c   1.000
_cell.angle_alpha   90.00
_cell.angle_beta   90.00
_cell.angle_gamma   90.00
#
_symmetry.space_group_name_H-M   'P 1'
#
loop_
_entity.id
_entity.type
_entity.pdbx_description
1 polymer ?
#
loop_
_entity_poly.entity_id
_entity_poly.type
_entity_poly.pdbx_seq_one_letter_code
_entity_poly.pdbx_strand_id
1 'polypeptide(L)'
;MSSLFECSTLAPAWFCQHRDILLYLAPSIVLALLIRALSARHPIFFLFTVAGTVCHELAHFVAGMLTCARPAAFTVIPRRVGHGWELGSVRLTRVRWYNAAPSALAPFVVVLLPLVVAWWRTRAGLHFQWIDLALAFAVAPQFLACWPSTVDWKISLRSWPYLLIAGLLWWSLRYWWPLLQSL
;
A
#
# COMPACT_ATOMS: atom_id res chain seq x y z
N MET A 1 16.93 -6.15 30.34
CA MET A 1 16.23 -7.38 29.91
C MET A 1 14.78 -7.48 30.44
N SER A 2 14.24 -6.41 31.05
CA SER A 2 12.94 -6.45 31.75
C SER A 2 11.73 -6.09 30.86
N SER A 3 11.91 -5.31 29.79
CA SER A 3 10.79 -4.78 28.98
C SER A 3 10.18 -5.79 27.99
N LEU A 4 10.90 -6.86 27.63
CA LEU A 4 10.40 -7.87 26.70
C LEU A 4 9.45 -8.87 27.39
N PHE A 5 9.74 -9.22 28.65
CA PHE A 5 8.90 -10.11 29.46
C PHE A 5 7.53 -9.48 29.78
N GLU A 6 7.47 -8.17 30.06
CA GLU A 6 6.22 -7.44 30.32
C GLU A 6 5.33 -7.25 29.09
N CYS A 7 5.91 -7.19 27.89
CA CYS A 7 5.12 -7.08 26.66
C CYS A 7 4.49 -8.44 26.28
N SER A 8 5.25 -9.52 26.40
CA SER A 8 4.79 -10.87 26.02
C SER A 8 3.63 -11.41 26.87
N THR A 9 3.38 -10.83 28.05
CA THR A 9 2.23 -11.16 28.88
C THR A 9 0.94 -10.48 28.42
N LEU A 10 1.05 -9.34 27.73
CA LEU A 10 -0.08 -8.51 27.28
C LEU A 10 -0.37 -8.65 25.78
N ALA A 11 0.63 -9.00 24.98
CA ALA A 11 0.52 -9.03 23.53
C ALA A 11 1.31 -10.21 22.89
N PRO A 12 0.92 -10.65 21.68
CA PRO A 12 1.66 -11.66 20.95
C PRO A 12 3.12 -11.27 20.68
N ALA A 13 4.02 -12.27 20.64
CA ALA A 13 5.45 -12.05 20.45
C ALA A 13 5.81 -11.21 19.21
N TRP A 14 5.07 -11.36 18.10
CA TRP A 14 5.30 -10.59 16.87
C TRP A 14 5.03 -9.09 17.06
N PHE A 15 4.05 -8.73 17.92
CA PHE A 15 3.74 -7.34 18.22
C PHE A 15 4.85 -6.71 19.05
N CYS A 16 5.37 -7.45 20.05
CA CYS A 16 6.48 -6.98 20.86
C CYS A 16 7.76 -6.78 20.05
N GLN A 17 8.01 -7.63 19.05
CA GLN A 17 9.15 -7.49 18.15
C GLN A 17 9.06 -6.23 17.27
N HIS A 18 7.87 -5.83 16.83
CA HIS A 18 7.66 -4.70 15.91
C HIS A 18 7.06 -3.46 16.58
N ARG A 19 7.02 -3.44 17.92
CA ARG A 19 6.35 -2.41 18.71
C ARG A 19 6.80 -1.01 18.33
N ASP A 20 8.10 -0.79 18.17
CA ASP A 20 8.65 0.54 17.94
C ASP A 20 8.22 1.08 16.56
N ILE A 21 8.16 0.22 15.53
CA ILE A 21 7.64 0.57 14.20
C ILE A 21 6.15 0.94 14.28
N LEU A 22 5.35 0.15 14.99
CA LEU A 22 3.91 0.39 15.13
C LEU A 22 3.63 1.68 15.90
N LEU A 23 4.33 1.92 17.00
CA LEU A 23 4.23 3.15 17.78
C LEU A 23 4.68 4.37 16.98
N TYR A 24 5.74 4.25 16.18
CA TYR A 24 6.20 5.33 15.30
C TYR A 24 5.17 5.69 14.22
N LEU A 25 4.45 4.71 13.67
CA LEU A 25 3.44 4.94 12.62
C LEU A 25 2.08 5.39 13.14
N ALA A 26 1.75 5.12 14.41
CA ALA A 26 0.46 5.45 14.98
C ALA A 26 0.04 6.94 14.78
N PRO A 27 0.91 7.94 15.01
CA PRO A 27 0.57 9.34 14.73
C PRO A 27 0.23 9.59 13.25
N SER A 28 0.93 8.94 12.33
CA SER A 28 0.69 9.07 10.88
C SER A 28 -0.65 8.47 10.46
N ILE A 29 -1.04 7.34 11.07
CA ILE A 29 -2.35 6.71 10.83
C ILE A 29 -3.47 7.60 11.36
N VAL A 30 -3.34 8.14 12.58
CA VAL A 30 -4.30 9.09 13.14
C VAL A 30 -4.41 10.32 12.24
N LEU A 31 -3.28 10.87 11.81
CA LEU A 31 -3.23 12.02 10.91
C LEU A 31 -3.87 11.70 9.55
N ALA A 32 -3.69 10.50 9.00
CA ALA A 32 -4.36 10.07 7.78
C ALA A 32 -5.89 10.12 7.93
N LEU A 33 -6.42 9.61 9.04
CA LEU A 33 -7.86 9.67 9.31
C LEU A 33 -8.36 11.11 9.48
N LEU A 34 -7.57 11.97 10.13
CA LEU A 34 -7.87 13.40 10.27
C LEU A 34 -7.86 14.12 8.91
N ILE A 35 -6.85 13.89 8.07
CA ILE A 35 -6.78 14.43 6.71
C ILE A 35 -8.03 14.04 5.94
N ARG A 36 -8.44 12.76 5.98
CA ARG A 36 -9.67 12.27 5.32
C ARG A 36 -10.92 13.00 5.82
N ALA A 37 -11.03 13.23 7.13
CA ALA A 37 -12.19 13.89 7.73
C ALA A 37 -12.24 15.40 7.42
N LEU A 38 -11.07 16.05 7.31
CA LEU A 38 -10.94 17.49 7.14
C LEU A 38 -10.90 17.91 5.66
N SER A 39 -10.41 17.07 4.75
CA SER A 39 -10.33 17.37 3.31
C SER A 39 -11.69 17.67 2.68
N ALA A 40 -12.78 17.16 3.27
CA ALA A 40 -14.14 17.46 2.84
C ALA A 40 -14.58 18.91 3.14
N ARG A 41 -13.95 19.57 4.12
CA ARG A 41 -14.35 20.91 4.62
C ARG A 41 -13.29 21.98 4.39
N HIS A 42 -12.02 21.59 4.34
CA HIS A 42 -10.88 22.50 4.34
C HIS A 42 -9.98 22.24 3.14
N PRO A 43 -9.93 23.18 2.17
CA PRO A 43 -9.15 23.02 0.94
C PRO A 43 -7.66 22.79 1.15
N ILE A 44 -7.08 23.26 2.25
CA ILE A 44 -5.66 23.04 2.53
C ILE A 44 -5.30 21.55 2.69
N PHE A 45 -6.21 20.75 3.24
CA PHE A 45 -6.01 19.31 3.40
C PHE A 45 -6.08 18.55 2.08
N PHE A 46 -6.60 19.18 1.03
CA PHE A 46 -6.59 18.65 -0.33
C PHE A 46 -5.17 18.45 -0.87
N LEU A 47 -4.21 19.30 -0.48
CA LEU A 47 -2.80 19.19 -0.91
C LEU A 47 -2.19 17.83 -0.50
N PHE A 48 -2.50 17.39 0.72
CA PHE A 48 -2.08 16.09 1.22
C PHE A 48 -2.72 14.94 0.43
N THR A 49 -4.01 15.06 0.10
CA THR A 49 -4.70 14.08 -0.75
C THR A 49 -4.05 13.98 -2.13
N VAL A 50 -3.71 15.12 -2.75
CA VAL A 50 -3.01 15.15 -4.06
C VAL A 50 -1.65 14.46 -3.97
N ALA A 51 -0.86 14.71 -2.91
CA ALA A 51 0.42 14.03 -2.71
C ALA A 51 0.26 12.49 -2.63
N GLY A 52 -0.78 12.00 -1.94
CA GLY A 52 -1.14 10.59 -1.95
C GLY A 52 -1.53 10.09 -3.33
N THR A 53 -2.36 10.84 -4.06
CA THR A 53 -2.76 10.49 -5.44
C THR A 53 -1.56 10.39 -6.38
N VAL A 54 -0.56 11.28 -6.27
CA VAL A 54 0.67 11.18 -7.07
C VAL A 54 1.32 9.81 -6.88
N CYS A 55 1.50 9.38 -5.63
CA CYS A 55 2.11 8.08 -5.33
C CYS A 55 1.25 6.90 -5.80
N HIS A 56 -0.07 7.01 -5.67
CA HIS A 56 -1.03 6.00 -6.15
C HIS A 56 -0.92 5.79 -7.67
N GLU A 57 -1.04 6.88 -8.43
CA GLU A 57 -0.94 6.85 -9.89
C GLU A 57 0.47 6.41 -10.33
N LEU A 58 1.51 6.86 -9.63
CA LEU A 58 2.88 6.43 -9.94
C LEU A 58 3.06 4.93 -9.72
N ALA A 59 2.42 4.34 -8.71
CA ALA A 59 2.44 2.90 -8.48
C ALA A 59 1.82 2.14 -9.67
N HIS A 60 0.66 2.57 -10.16
CA HIS A 60 0.06 2.01 -11.37
C HIS A 60 0.95 2.18 -12.59
N PHE A 61 1.57 3.34 -12.77
CA PHE A 61 2.46 3.62 -13.88
C PHE A 61 3.68 2.69 -13.87
N VAL A 62 4.39 2.61 -12.74
CA VAL A 62 5.58 1.77 -12.57
C VAL A 62 5.24 0.30 -12.70
N ALA A 63 4.20 -0.18 -12.01
CA ALA A 63 3.76 -1.56 -12.15
C ALA A 63 3.32 -1.87 -13.58
N GLY A 64 2.65 -0.93 -14.25
CA GLY A 64 2.29 -1.04 -15.67
C GLY A 64 3.51 -1.14 -16.60
N MET A 65 4.60 -0.44 -16.30
CA MET A 65 5.87 -0.62 -17.02
C MET A 65 6.48 -1.99 -16.76
N LEU A 66 6.63 -2.38 -15.49
CA LEU A 66 7.26 -3.64 -15.08
C LEU A 66 6.48 -4.88 -15.56
N THR A 67 5.16 -4.77 -15.69
CA THR A 67 4.26 -5.86 -16.12
C THR A 67 3.88 -5.75 -17.60
N CYS A 68 4.53 -4.86 -18.36
CA CYS A 68 4.31 -4.67 -19.79
C CYS A 68 2.85 -4.30 -20.16
N ALA A 69 2.13 -3.62 -19.27
CA ALA A 69 0.77 -3.14 -19.49
C ALA A 69 0.69 -1.85 -20.33
N ARG A 70 1.84 -1.29 -20.74
CA ARG A 70 1.99 -0.13 -21.63
C ARG A 70 1.22 1.11 -21.14
N PRO A 71 1.75 1.84 -20.15
CA PRO A 71 1.17 3.11 -19.76
C PRO A 71 1.24 4.11 -20.91
N ALA A 72 0.12 4.77 -21.22
CA ALA A 72 -0.01 5.69 -22.34
C ALA A 72 -0.44 7.10 -21.92
N ALA A 73 -0.87 7.29 -20.67
CA ALA A 73 -1.16 8.60 -20.10
C ALA A 73 -0.97 8.54 -18.58
N PHE A 74 -0.50 9.64 -18.01
CA PHE A 74 -0.36 9.89 -16.58
C PHE A 74 -0.74 11.36 -16.33
N THR A 75 -1.68 11.60 -15.44
CA THR A 75 -2.07 12.95 -15.00
C THR A 75 -2.33 12.96 -13.50
N VAL A 76 -1.98 14.06 -12.84
CA VAL A 76 -2.30 14.33 -11.44
C VAL A 76 -2.97 15.70 -11.30
N ILE A 77 -3.52 16.21 -12.42
CA ILE A 77 -4.27 17.46 -12.44
C ILE A 77 -5.72 17.10 -12.14
N PRO A 78 -6.30 17.61 -11.04
CA PRO A 78 -7.69 17.34 -10.71
C PRO A 78 -8.61 17.81 -11.82
N ARG A 79 -9.48 16.92 -12.29
CA ARG A 79 -10.50 17.23 -13.29
C ARG A 79 -11.88 16.87 -12.76
N ARG A 80 -12.88 17.66 -13.13
CA ARG A 80 -14.27 17.38 -12.78
C ARG A 80 -14.85 16.35 -13.74
N VAL A 81 -15.37 15.24 -13.21
CA VAL A 81 -15.96 14.15 -13.99
C VAL A 81 -17.35 13.86 -13.45
N GLY A 82 -18.38 14.24 -14.21
CA GLY A 82 -19.77 14.15 -13.77
C GLY A 82 -20.03 14.96 -12.49
N HIS A 83 -20.53 14.28 -11.45
CA HIS A 83 -20.78 14.88 -10.13
C HIS A 83 -19.57 14.81 -9.18
N GLY A 84 -18.43 14.25 -9.60
CA GLY A 84 -17.25 14.04 -8.76
C GLY A 84 -15.98 14.71 -9.28
N TRP A 85 -14.89 14.52 -8.53
CA TRP A 85 -13.54 14.95 -8.88
C TRP A 85 -12.65 13.72 -9.09
N GLU A 86 -11.96 13.68 -10.22
CA GLU A 86 -10.87 12.73 -10.48
C GLU A 86 -9.55 13.47 -10.23
N LEU A 87 -8.81 13.04 -9.20
CA LEU A 87 -7.60 13.73 -8.74
C LEU A 87 -6.37 13.42 -9.59
N GLY A 88 -6.36 12.24 -10.22
CA GLY A 88 -5.32 11.78 -11.12
C GLY A 88 -5.81 10.56 -11.88
N SER A 89 -5.08 10.19 -12.92
CA SER A 89 -5.28 8.92 -13.62
C SER A 89 -4.06 8.46 -14.40
N VAL A 90 -3.93 7.15 -14.44
CA VAL A 90 -3.06 6.41 -15.35
C VAL A 90 -3.86 5.55 -16.30
N ARG A 91 -3.54 5.68 -17.60
CA ARG A 91 -4.15 4.84 -18.64
C ARG A 91 -3.18 3.77 -19.09
N LEU A 92 -3.52 2.51 -18.83
CA LEU A 92 -2.82 1.33 -19.32
C LEU A 92 -3.51 0.79 -20.59
N THR A 93 -2.77 0.61 -21.68
CA THR A 93 -3.35 0.23 -22.99
C THR A 93 -3.28 -1.26 -23.30
N ARG A 94 -2.43 -2.01 -22.58
CA ARG A 94 -2.19 -3.43 -22.79
C ARG A 94 -2.45 -4.25 -21.51
N VAL A 95 -3.61 -4.07 -20.92
CA VAL A 95 -4.05 -4.89 -19.79
C VAL A 95 -4.55 -6.24 -20.30
N ARG A 96 -3.96 -7.31 -19.78
CA ARG A 96 -4.18 -8.74 -20.08
C ARG A 96 -4.34 -9.51 -18.78
N TRP A 97 -4.74 -10.78 -18.87
CA TRP A 97 -4.98 -11.60 -17.67
C TRP A 97 -3.74 -11.74 -16.77
N TYR A 98 -2.51 -11.77 -17.31
CA TYR A 98 -1.30 -11.95 -16.48
C TYR A 98 -0.81 -10.64 -15.83
N ASN A 99 -1.10 -9.48 -16.40
CA ASN A 99 -0.62 -8.20 -15.84
C ASN A 99 -1.70 -7.36 -15.18
N ALA A 100 -2.98 -7.75 -15.27
CA ALA A 100 -4.08 -6.98 -14.71
C ALA A 100 -4.00 -6.84 -13.17
N ALA A 101 -3.92 -7.94 -12.42
CA ALA A 101 -3.79 -7.87 -10.96
C ALA A 101 -2.54 -7.13 -10.49
N PRO A 102 -1.31 -7.42 -10.95
CA PRO A 102 -0.13 -6.71 -10.45
C PRO A 102 -0.11 -5.23 -10.84
N SER A 103 -0.69 -4.84 -11.98
CA SER A 103 -0.80 -3.42 -12.36
C SER A 103 -1.95 -2.68 -11.67
N ALA A 104 -3.08 -3.34 -11.39
CA ALA A 104 -4.24 -2.73 -10.74
C ALA A 104 -4.13 -2.72 -9.20
N LEU A 105 -3.48 -3.71 -8.59
CA LEU A 105 -3.28 -3.76 -7.14
C LEU A 105 -1.95 -3.10 -6.70
N ALA A 106 -1.25 -2.48 -7.66
CA ALA A 106 0.00 -1.77 -7.43
C ALA A 106 -0.04 -0.72 -6.29
N PRO A 107 -1.14 0.03 -6.07
CA PRO A 107 -1.21 0.99 -4.97
C PRO A 107 -0.92 0.40 -3.59
N PHE A 108 -1.14 -0.90 -3.36
CA PHE A 108 -0.78 -1.50 -2.08
C PHE A 108 0.71 -1.39 -1.75
N VAL A 109 1.57 -1.39 -2.76
CA VAL A 109 3.03 -1.22 -2.59
C VAL A 109 3.36 0.15 -1.98
N VAL A 110 2.49 1.16 -2.13
CA VAL A 110 2.67 2.49 -1.55
C VAL A 110 2.75 2.42 -0.01
N VAL A 111 2.11 1.44 0.64
CA VAL A 111 2.20 1.25 2.10
C VAL A 111 3.63 0.92 2.57
N LEU A 112 4.47 0.39 1.68
CA LEU A 112 5.88 0.12 2.00
C LEU A 112 6.65 1.41 2.28
N LEU A 113 6.24 2.56 1.75
CA LEU A 113 6.90 3.85 2.02
C LEU A 113 6.84 4.20 3.52
N PRO A 114 5.66 4.28 4.18
CA PRO A 114 5.58 4.44 5.63
C PRO A 114 6.38 3.39 6.40
N LEU A 115 6.30 2.11 6.00
CA LEU A 115 7.00 1.01 6.69
C LEU A 115 8.51 1.15 6.62
N VAL A 116 9.06 1.51 5.46
CA VAL A 116 10.50 1.74 5.27
C VAL A 116 10.97 2.95 6.08
N VAL A 117 10.20 4.04 6.09
CA VAL A 117 10.51 5.23 6.90
C VAL A 117 10.53 4.86 8.39
N ALA A 118 9.51 4.16 8.88
CA ALA A 118 9.43 3.75 10.28
C ALA A 118 10.57 2.79 10.65
N TRP A 119 10.86 1.81 9.81
CA TRP A 119 11.98 0.90 10.02
C TRP A 119 13.31 1.66 10.07
N TRP A 120 13.56 2.59 9.13
CA TRP A 120 14.77 3.41 9.13
C TRP A 120 14.91 4.26 10.39
N ARG A 121 13.81 4.88 10.86
CA ARG A 121 13.81 5.77 12.03
C ARG A 121 13.89 5.04 13.36
N THR A 122 13.43 3.80 13.43
CA THR A 122 13.41 3.01 14.68
C THR A 122 14.59 2.06 14.84
N ARG A 123 15.52 1.95 13.86
CA ARG A 123 16.67 1.03 13.95
C ARG A 123 17.57 1.25 15.16
N ALA A 124 17.68 2.50 15.62
CA ALA A 124 18.51 2.90 16.76
C ALA A 124 17.70 3.07 18.06
N GLY A 125 16.43 2.64 18.08
CA GLY A 125 15.47 2.92 19.13
C GLY A 125 14.48 4.02 18.74
N LEU A 126 13.43 4.15 19.55
CA LEU A 126 12.34 5.10 19.31
C LEU A 126 12.72 6.49 19.85
N HIS A 127 13.05 7.40 18.93
CA HIS A 127 13.40 8.78 19.25
C HIS A 127 12.65 9.74 18.33
N PHE A 128 11.78 10.58 18.89
CA PHE A 128 11.03 11.58 18.12
C PHE A 128 11.77 12.91 18.04
N GLN A 129 11.88 13.43 16.83
CA GLN A 129 12.52 14.69 16.46
C GLN A 129 11.57 15.51 15.59
N TRP A 130 11.84 16.80 15.39
CA TRP A 130 11.01 17.67 14.55
C TRP A 130 10.86 17.18 13.11
N ILE A 131 11.88 16.51 12.57
CA ILE A 131 11.79 15.87 11.26
C ILE A 131 10.74 14.76 11.21
N ASP A 132 10.48 14.07 12.33
CA ASP A 132 9.49 12.98 12.39
C ASP A 132 8.06 13.52 12.30
N LEU A 133 7.83 14.76 12.72
CA LEU A 133 6.57 15.45 12.48
C LEU A 133 6.37 15.69 10.97
N ALA A 134 7.37 16.23 10.28
CA ALA A 134 7.31 16.44 8.83
C ALA A 134 7.13 15.10 8.08
N LEU A 135 7.86 14.05 8.51
CA LEU A 135 7.70 12.71 7.96
C LEU A 135 6.29 12.15 8.21
N ALA A 136 5.71 12.36 9.39
CA ALA A 136 4.34 11.94 9.68
C ALA A 136 3.34 12.57 8.71
N PHE A 137 3.46 13.88 8.43
CA PHE A 137 2.64 14.56 7.42
C PHE A 137 2.91 14.07 5.99
N ALA A 138 4.15 13.70 5.66
CA ALA A 138 4.50 13.20 4.34
C ALA A 138 3.97 11.76 4.08
N VAL A 139 4.02 10.89 5.09
CA VAL A 139 3.61 9.48 4.95
C VAL A 139 2.13 9.24 5.28
N ALA A 140 1.48 10.12 6.05
CA ALA A 140 0.05 9.99 6.38
C ALA A 140 -0.86 9.82 5.15
N PRO A 141 -0.72 10.61 4.07
CA PRO A 141 -1.56 10.45 2.88
C PRO A 141 -1.39 9.09 2.19
N GLN A 142 -0.22 8.46 2.35
CA GLN A 142 0.09 7.18 1.73
C GLN A 142 -0.76 6.04 2.31
N PHE A 143 -1.15 6.13 3.58
CA PHE A 143 -2.09 5.18 4.19
C PHE A 143 -3.51 5.28 3.62
N LEU A 144 -3.92 6.45 3.12
CA LEU A 144 -5.19 6.60 2.42
C LEU A 144 -5.06 6.19 0.95
N ALA A 145 -3.95 6.57 0.33
CA ALA A 145 -3.72 6.40 -1.09
C ALA A 145 -3.32 4.97 -1.48
N CYS A 146 -2.89 4.13 -0.54
CA CYS A 146 -2.51 2.75 -0.88
C CYS A 146 -3.70 1.84 -1.23
N TRP A 147 -4.95 2.30 -1.04
CA TRP A 147 -6.13 1.50 -1.33
C TRP A 147 -6.51 1.59 -2.82
N PRO A 148 -6.58 0.46 -3.56
CA PRO A 148 -7.05 0.46 -4.95
C PRO A 148 -8.50 0.92 -5.06
N SER A 149 -8.83 1.57 -6.17
CA SER A 149 -10.20 2.00 -6.45
C SER A 149 -11.12 0.82 -6.79
N THR A 150 -12.44 1.05 -6.79
CA THR A 150 -13.41 0.05 -7.25
C THR A 150 -13.15 -0.38 -8.70
N VAL A 151 -12.61 0.51 -9.53
CA VAL A 151 -12.25 0.19 -10.92
C VAL A 151 -11.04 -0.74 -10.94
N ASP A 152 -10.03 -0.48 -10.12
CA ASP A 152 -8.82 -1.31 -10.02
C ASP A 152 -9.15 -2.72 -9.54
N TRP A 153 -10.02 -2.84 -8.54
CA TRP A 153 -10.53 -4.13 -8.11
C TRP A 153 -11.18 -4.91 -9.26
N LYS A 154 -12.04 -4.26 -10.04
CA LYS A 154 -12.67 -4.89 -11.22
C LYS A 154 -11.63 -5.32 -12.26
N ILE A 155 -10.63 -4.48 -12.53
CA ILE A 155 -9.55 -4.82 -13.47
C ILE A 155 -8.75 -6.02 -12.96
N SER A 156 -8.44 -6.06 -11.66
CA SER A 156 -7.65 -7.15 -11.06
C SER A 156 -8.28 -8.53 -11.24
N LEU A 157 -9.62 -8.62 -11.28
CA LEU A 157 -10.35 -9.87 -11.51
C LEU A 157 -10.08 -10.48 -12.88
N ARG A 158 -9.58 -9.70 -13.85
CA ARG A 158 -9.14 -10.25 -15.15
C ARG A 158 -7.98 -11.24 -15.01
N SER A 159 -7.26 -11.20 -13.89
CA SER A 159 -6.23 -12.18 -13.51
C SER A 159 -6.77 -13.42 -12.81
N TRP A 160 -8.05 -13.77 -13.01
CA TRP A 160 -8.63 -15.01 -12.52
C TRP A 160 -7.79 -16.29 -12.78
N PRO A 161 -7.01 -16.44 -13.87
CA PRO A 161 -6.19 -17.65 -14.06
C PRO A 161 -5.14 -17.85 -12.96
N TYR A 162 -4.74 -16.79 -12.24
CA TYR A 162 -3.85 -16.93 -11.08
C TYR A 162 -4.46 -17.75 -9.95
N LEU A 163 -5.78 -17.73 -9.77
CA LEU A 163 -6.44 -18.56 -8.78
C LEU A 163 -6.33 -20.06 -9.16
N LEU A 164 -6.46 -20.38 -10.45
CA LEU A 164 -6.25 -21.75 -10.92
C LEU A 164 -4.80 -22.19 -10.78
N ILE A 165 -3.85 -21.35 -11.18
CA ILE A 165 -2.41 -21.66 -11.08
C ILE A 165 -2.03 -21.87 -9.61
N ALA A 166 -2.45 -20.97 -8.71
CA ALA A 166 -2.18 -21.09 -7.28
C ALA A 166 -2.85 -22.32 -6.67
N GLY A 167 -4.09 -22.64 -7.07
CA GLY A 167 -4.80 -23.84 -6.61
C GLY A 167 -4.12 -25.13 -7.06
N LEU A 168 -3.68 -25.21 -8.32
CA LEU A 168 -2.94 -26.35 -8.85
C LEU A 168 -1.56 -26.49 -8.19
N LEU A 169 -0.84 -25.38 -7.98
CA LEU A 169 0.43 -25.38 -7.25
C LEU A 169 0.24 -25.87 -5.81
N TRP A 170 -0.75 -25.33 -5.09
CA TRP A 170 -1.07 -25.78 -3.74
C TRP A 170 -1.41 -27.26 -3.68
N TRP A 171 -2.26 -27.74 -4.60
CA TRP A 171 -2.59 -29.16 -4.71
C TRP A 171 -1.33 -29.99 -4.99
N SER A 172 -0.49 -29.57 -5.94
CA SER A 172 0.75 -30.28 -6.26
C SER A 172 1.69 -30.38 -5.06
N LEU A 173 1.90 -29.28 -4.34
CA LEU A 173 2.74 -29.22 -3.14
C LEU A 173 2.15 -30.05 -2.00
N ARG A 174 0.82 -30.14 -1.87
CA ARG A 174 0.22 -30.91 -0.79
C ARG A 174 0.31 -32.42 -1.03
N TYR A 175 0.14 -32.88 -2.27
CA TYR A 175 0.00 -34.31 -2.57
C TYR A 175 1.27 -34.96 -3.10
N TRP A 176 2.10 -34.23 -3.85
CA TRP A 176 3.26 -34.79 -4.54
C TRP A 176 4.56 -34.57 -3.78
N TRP A 177 4.68 -33.45 -3.05
CA TRP A 177 5.86 -33.16 -2.22
C TRP A 177 6.17 -34.25 -1.18
N PRO A 178 5.19 -34.82 -0.44
CA PRO A 178 5.48 -35.89 0.52
C PRO A 178 5.89 -37.20 -0.17
N LEU A 179 5.34 -37.48 -1.35
CA LEU A 179 5.60 -38.70 -2.13
C LEU A 179 7.03 -38.71 -2.70
N LEU A 180 7.54 -37.54 -3.09
CA LEU A 180 8.92 -37.37 -3.55
C LEU A 180 9.96 -37.47 -2.43
N GLN A 181 9.57 -37.26 -1.16
CA GLN A 181 10.46 -37.45 -0.01
C GLN A 181 10.55 -38.92 0.44
N SER A 182 9.66 -39.78 -0.05
CA SER A 182 9.61 -41.22 0.27
C SER A 182 10.25 -42.13 -0.79
N LEU A 183 10.82 -41.55 -1.86
CA LEU A 183 11.60 -42.23 -2.91
C LEU A 183 13.09 -41.93 -2.72
#